data_AF-A0A715AU76-F1
#
_entry.id   AF-A0A715AU76-F1
#
_cell.length_a   1.000
_cell.length_b   1.000
_cell.length_c   1.000
_cell.angle_alpha   90.00
_cell.angle_beta   90.00
_cell.angle_gamma   90.00
#
_symmetry.space_group_name_H-M   'P 1'
#
loop_
_entity.id
_entity.type
_entity.pdbx_description
1 polymer ?
#
loop_
_entity_poly.entity_id
_entity_poly.type
_entity_poly.pdbx_seq_one_letter_code
_entity_poly.pdbx_strand_id
1 'polypeptide(L)' 'MLIGYVRVSTNDQNTDLQRNALNCAGCERIFEDKISGTKS' A
#
# COMPACT_ATOMS: atom_id res chain seq x y z
N MET A 1 4.71 16.84 6.95
CA MET A 1 4.56 16.06 5.72
C MET A 1 4.56 14.57 6.06
N LEU A 2 3.37 13.97 6.17
CA LEU A 2 3.22 12.54 6.43
C LEU A 2 3.17 11.76 5.11
N ILE A 3 4.00 10.73 4.99
CA ILE A 3 4.03 9.87 3.80
C ILE A 3 3.65 8.46 4.21
N GLY A 4 2.61 7.91 3.58
CA GLY A 4 2.17 6.53 3.71
C GLY A 4 2.83 5.63 2.67
N TYR A 5 3.04 4.37 3.04
CA TYR A 5 3.57 3.34 2.15
C TYR A 5 2.74 2.07 2.27
N VAL A 6 2.29 1.57 1.12
CA VAL A 6 1.51 0.34 0.98
C VAL A 6 2.36 -0.65 0.18
N ARG A 7 2.45 -1.89 0.64
CA ARG A 7 3.17 -2.95 -0.08
C ARG A 7 2.32 -4.21 -0.15
N VAL A 8 2.20 -4.77 -1.35
CA VAL A 8 1.51 -6.04 -1.59
C VAL A 8 2.40 -7.02 -2.35
N SER A 9 2.27 -8.31 -1.98
CA SER A 9 3.05 -9.40 -2.56
C SER A 9 2.33 -10.11 -3.71
N THR A 10 1.04 -9.84 -3.90
CA THR A 10 0.21 -10.42 -4.96
C THR A 10 -0.80 -9.41 -5.49
N ASN A 11 -1.27 -9.63 -6.72
CA ASN A 11 -2.19 -8.72 -7.39
C ASN A 11 -3.59 -8.62 -6.76
N ASP A 12 -3.98 -9.65 -6.02
CA ASP A 12 -5.33 -9.83 -5.47
C ASP A 12 -5.45 -9.38 -4.00
N GLN A 13 -4.37 -8.88 -3.39
CA GLN A 13 -4.45 -8.32 -2.05
C GLN A 13 -5.19 -6.99 -2.08
N ASN A 14 -6.32 -6.92 -1.39
CA ASN A 14 -7.10 -5.70 -1.23
C ASN A 14 -6.28 -4.66 -0.45
N THR A 15 -5.86 -3.59 -1.13
CA THR A 15 -5.08 -2.47 -0.55
C THR A 15 -5.93 -1.33 -0.02
N ASP A 16 -7.26 -1.40 -0.17
CA ASP A 16 -8.19 -0.36 0.26
C ASP A 16 -8.16 -0.16 1.78
N LEU A 17 -8.03 -1.25 2.55
CA LEU A 17 -7.90 -1.16 4.02
C LEU A 17 -6.62 -0.42 4.45
N GLN A 18 -5.49 -0.71 3.79
CA GLN A 18 -4.22 -0.06 4.09
C GLN A 18 -4.24 1.41 3.68
N ARG A 19 -4.80 1.73 2.50
CA ARG A 19 -5.00 3.11 2.05
C ARG A 19 -5.90 3.89 2.99
N ASN A 20 -7.02 3.31 3.42
CA ASN A 20 -7.93 3.95 4.36
C ASN A 20 -7.27 4.23 5.70
N ALA A 21 -6.48 3.29 6.23
CA ALA A 21 -5.72 3.51 7.46
C ALA A 21 -4.73 4.68 7.33
N LEU A 22 -4.01 4.76 6.19
CA LEU A 22 -3.06 5.85 5.92
C LEU A 22 -3.75 7.20 5.71
N ASN A 23 -4.92 7.21 5.05
CA ASN A 23 -5.75 8.40 4.91
C ASN A 23 -6.27 8.88 6.27
N CYS A 24 -6.77 7.98 7.12
CA CYS A 24 -7.20 8.30 8.48
C CYS A 24 -6.04 8.80 9.36
N ALA A 25 -4.82 8.33 9.11
CA ALA A 25 -3.60 8.82 9.77
C ALA A 25 -3.15 10.20 9.27
N GLY A 26 -3.79 10.77 8.24
CA GLY A 26 -3.45 12.08 7.68
C GLY A 26 -2.23 12.07 6.77
N CYS A 27 -1.93 10.94 6.12
CA CYS A 27 -0.85 10.88 5.14
C CYS A 27 -1.18 11.73 3.89
N GLU A 28 -0.32 12.70 3.58
CA GLU A 28 -0.49 13.63 2.45
C GLU A 28 -0.06 12.98 1.11
N ARG A 29 0.87 12.03 1.16
CA ARG A 29 1.29 11.24 -0.01
C ARG A 29 1.33 9.77 0.34
N ILE A 30 0.80 8.93 -0.54
CA ILE A 30 0.79 7.47 -0.36
C ILE A 30 1.49 6.84 -1.56
N PHE A 31 2.51 6.03 -1.29
CA PHE A 31 3.20 5.23 -2.30
C PHE A 31 2.73 3.78 -2.20
N GLU A 32 2.55 3.12 -3.34
CA GLU A 32 2.18 1.71 -3.39
C GLU A 32 3.23 0.94 -4.19
N ASP A 33 3.73 -0.14 -3.59
CA ASP A 33 4.68 -1.06 -4.21
C ASP A 33 4.07 -2.44 -4.33
N LYS A 34 4.16 -3.01 -5.53
CA LYS A 34 3.58 -4.29 -5.88
C LYS A 34 4.68 -5.23 -6.35
N ILE A 35 5.14 -6.09 -5.44
CA ILE A 35 6.15 -7.11 -5.74
C ILE A 35 5.44 -8.44 -5.85
N SER A 36 5.18 -8.90 -7.08
CA SER A 36 4.74 -10.28 -7.28
C SER A 36 5.85 -11.23 -6.85
N GLY A 37 5.67 -11.91 -5.73
CA GLY A 37 6.56 -13.00 -5.32
C GLY A 37 6.52 -14.13 -6.36
N THR A 38 7.68 -14.74 -6.60
CA THR A 38 7.96 -15.90 -7.48
C THR A 38 8.03 -15.63 -8.99
N LYS A 39 9.25 -15.36 -9.48
CA LYS A 39 9.71 -15.98 -10.74
C LYS A 39 10.10 -17.42 -10.37
N SER A 40 9.29 -18.39 -10.76
CA SER A 40 9.68 -19.80 -10.81
C SER A 40 10.62 -20.05 -11.98
#